data_AF-A0A956ZY97-F1
#
_entry.id   AF-A0A956ZY97-F1
#
_cell.length_a   1.000
_cell.length_b   1.000
_cell.length_c   1.000
_cell.angle_alpha   90.00
_cell.angle_beta   90.00
_cell.angle_gamma   90.00
#
_symmetry.space_group_name_H-M   'P 1'
#
loop_
_entity.id
_entity.type
_entity.pdbx_description
1 polymer ?
#
loop_
_entity_poly.entity_id
_entity_poly.type
_entity_poly.pdbx_seq_one_letter_code
_entity_poly.pdbx_strand_id
1 'polypeptide(L)'
;MGWLKKAELCVGCKEKKTRRILEGKPVCAYCQLKVKAYREGVRNCPVDGTAMEKHAKYDFIIDKCPTCNGVWLDAGEMDIIEGVVIAAVAERSFAAH
;
A
#
# COMPACT_ATOMS: atom_id res chain seq x y z
N MET A 1 12.76 -31.79 9.12
CA MET A 1 12.90 -31.36 7.71
C MET A 1 11.58 -30.75 7.26
N GLY A 2 11.57 -29.51 6.75
CA GLY A 2 10.37 -28.84 6.22
C GLY A 2 9.92 -27.56 6.97
N TRP A 3 10.82 -26.58 7.18
CA TRP A 3 10.54 -25.37 7.96
C TRP A 3 10.05 -24.16 7.13
N LEU A 4 9.61 -24.37 5.89
CA LEU A 4 9.02 -23.31 5.05
C LEU A 4 7.54 -23.61 4.81
N LYS A 5 6.64 -22.83 5.43
CA LYS A 5 5.20 -22.89 5.10
C LYS A 5 5.02 -22.56 3.61
N LYS A 6 4.27 -23.41 2.90
CA LYS A 6 3.95 -23.25 1.47
C LYS A 6 3.18 -21.94 1.28
N ALA A 7 3.42 -21.24 0.17
CA ALA A 7 2.62 -20.09 -0.21
C ALA A 7 1.18 -20.53 -0.58
N GLU A 8 0.18 -19.85 -0.02
CA GLU A 8 -1.24 -20.13 -0.18
C GLU A 8 -1.93 -19.03 -1.00
N LEU A 9 -3.12 -19.28 -1.54
CA LEU A 9 -3.87 -18.25 -2.28
C LEU A 9 -4.39 -17.17 -1.33
N CYS A 10 -4.24 -15.90 -1.73
CA CYS A 10 -4.83 -14.76 -1.04
C CYS A 10 -6.35 -14.90 -0.97
N VAL A 11 -6.94 -14.85 0.23
CA VAL A 11 -8.40 -14.94 0.40
C VAL A 11 -9.14 -13.71 -0.12
N GLY A 12 -8.46 -12.56 -0.23
CA GLY A 12 -9.04 -11.30 -0.71
C GLY A 12 -9.19 -11.25 -2.23
N CYS A 13 -8.09 -11.38 -2.98
CA CYS A 13 -8.12 -11.30 -4.44
C CYS A 13 -8.22 -12.65 -5.13
N LYS A 14 -7.93 -13.77 -4.45
CA LYS A 14 -7.93 -15.14 -5.00
C LYS A 14 -6.99 -15.40 -6.20
N GLU A 15 -6.20 -14.41 -6.59
CA GLU A 15 -5.27 -14.50 -7.73
C GLU A 15 -3.83 -14.75 -7.29
N LYS A 16 -3.36 -14.08 -6.23
CA LYS A 16 -1.95 -14.07 -5.83
C LYS A 16 -1.67 -15.13 -4.78
N LYS A 17 -0.59 -15.91 -4.96
CA LYS A 17 -0.02 -16.73 -3.88
C LYS A 17 0.78 -15.87 -2.92
N THR A 18 0.67 -16.15 -1.62
CA THR A 18 1.23 -15.34 -0.55
C THR A 18 1.64 -16.21 0.63
N ARG A 19 2.64 -15.76 1.38
CA ARG A 19 3.00 -16.30 2.70
C ARG A 19 2.60 -15.36 3.84
N ARG A 20 2.10 -14.16 3.49
CA ARG A 20 1.69 -13.12 4.42
C ARG A 20 0.33 -13.50 5.00
N ILE A 21 0.23 -13.43 6.32
CA ILE A 21 -0.96 -13.80 7.08
C ILE A 21 -1.49 -12.55 7.77
N LEU A 22 -2.78 -12.28 7.59
CA LEU A 22 -3.53 -11.26 8.32
C LEU A 22 -4.64 -11.95 9.07
N GLU A 23 -4.63 -11.85 10.40
CA GLU A 23 -5.65 -12.45 11.28
C GLU A 23 -5.85 -13.95 11.01
N GLY A 24 -4.73 -14.67 10.85
CA GLY A 24 -4.74 -16.11 10.56
C GLY A 24 -5.09 -16.50 9.12
N LYS A 25 -5.40 -15.54 8.24
CA LYS A 25 -5.76 -15.81 6.83
C LYS A 25 -4.67 -15.37 5.86
N PRO A 26 -4.38 -16.13 4.79
CA PRO A 26 -3.41 -15.73 3.78
C PRO A 26 -3.94 -14.55 2.96
N VAL A 27 -3.19 -13.45 2.93
CA VAL A 27 -3.51 -12.25 2.16
C VAL A 27 -2.28 -11.74 1.39
N CYS A 28 -2.47 -11.24 0.17
CA CYS A 28 -1.40 -10.58 -0.56
C CYS A 28 -1.15 -9.18 0.02
N ALA A 29 0.01 -8.58 -0.28
CA ALA A 29 0.38 -7.26 0.22
C ALA A 29 -0.71 -6.20 -0.09
N TYR A 30 -1.20 -6.18 -1.33
CA TYR A 30 -2.27 -5.27 -1.75
C TYR A 30 -3.61 -5.49 -1.00
N CYS A 31 -4.02 -6.74 -0.75
CA CYS A 31 -5.25 -7.00 0.01
C CYS A 31 -5.09 -6.64 1.48
N GLN A 32 -3.92 -6.86 2.09
CA GLN A 32 -3.63 -6.36 3.43
C GLN A 32 -3.69 -4.82 3.46
N LEU A 33 -3.13 -4.17 2.45
CA LEU A 33 -3.15 -2.71 2.30
C LEU A 33 -4.58 -2.18 2.21
N LYS A 34 -5.47 -2.84 1.45
CA LYS A 34 -6.90 -2.49 1.42
C LYS A 34 -7.57 -2.60 2.78
N VAL A 35 -7.22 -3.61 3.58
CA VAL A 35 -7.75 -3.75 4.95
C VAL A 35 -7.23 -2.62 5.85
N LYS A 36 -5.94 -2.26 5.75
CA LYS A 36 -5.37 -1.09 6.44
C LYS A 36 -6.15 0.18 6.06
N ALA A 37 -6.31 0.45 4.77
CA ALA A 37 -7.03 1.62 4.27
C ALA A 37 -8.50 1.70 4.75
N TYR A 38 -9.20 0.56 4.86
CA TYR A 38 -10.58 0.52 5.34
C TYR A 38 -10.70 0.73 6.86
N ARG A 39 -9.67 0.33 7.64
CA ARG A 39 -9.67 0.46 9.10
C ARG A 39 -9.23 1.84 9.58
N GLU A 40 -8.55 2.60 8.73
CA GLU A 40 -8.17 3.97 9.03
C GLU A 40 -9.39 4.90 8.98
N GLY A 41 -9.46 5.83 9.94
CA GLY A 41 -10.48 6.86 9.94
C GLY A 41 -10.36 7.79 8.74
N VAL A 42 -11.50 8.30 8.28
CA VAL A 42 -11.53 9.36 7.26
C VAL A 42 -10.95 10.64 7.85
N ARG A 43 -10.03 11.27 7.12
CA ARG A 43 -9.44 12.56 7.47
C ARG A 43 -10.18 13.68 6.74
N ASN A 44 -10.34 14.81 7.42
CA ASN A 44 -10.77 16.04 6.76
C ASN A 44 -9.54 16.83 6.34
N CYS A 45 -9.59 17.42 5.15
CA CYS A 45 -8.52 18.25 4.63
C CYS A 45 -8.30 19.47 5.54
N PRO A 46 -7.06 19.77 5.96
CA PRO A 46 -6.79 20.94 6.81
C PRO A 46 -6.92 22.27 6.06
N VAL A 47 -6.99 22.25 4.72
CA VAL A 47 -7.10 23.45 3.89
C VAL A 47 -8.56 23.82 3.63
N ASP A 48 -9.40 22.85 3.26
CA ASP A 48 -10.77 23.09 2.79
C ASP A 48 -11.85 22.30 3.55
N GLY A 49 -11.48 21.45 4.51
CA GLY A 49 -12.40 20.65 5.31
C GLY A 49 -13.01 19.43 4.60
N THR A 50 -12.77 19.23 3.30
CA THR A 50 -13.31 18.11 2.53
C THR A 50 -12.81 16.77 3.07
N ALA A 51 -13.68 15.77 3.17
CA ALA A 51 -13.29 14.40 3.47
C ALA A 51 -12.31 13.88 2.41
N MET A 52 -11.14 13.42 2.84
CA MET A 52 -10.09 12.94 1.95
C MET A 52 -10.38 11.51 1.48
N GLU A 53 -10.01 11.21 0.24
CA GLU A 53 -10.16 9.90 -0.38
C GLU A 53 -8.91 9.05 -0.19
N LYS A 54 -9.10 7.79 0.20
CA LYS A 54 -8.03 6.79 0.35
C LYS A 54 -7.65 6.23 -1.02
N HIS A 55 -6.41 6.42 -1.45
CA HIS A 55 -5.87 5.79 -2.64
C HIS A 55 -4.79 4.78 -2.26
N ALA A 56 -5.08 3.49 -2.44
CA ALA A 56 -4.10 2.41 -2.23
C ALA A 56 -3.47 2.00 -3.56
N LYS A 57 -2.15 2.21 -3.71
CA LYS A 57 -1.40 1.83 -4.91
C LYS A 57 -0.09 1.16 -4.51
N TYR A 58 0.28 0.10 -5.24
CA TYR A 58 1.43 -0.75 -4.89
C TYR A 58 1.32 -1.22 -3.44
N ASP A 59 2.26 -0.81 -2.58
CA ASP A 59 2.35 -1.18 -1.17
C ASP A 59 2.16 0.01 -0.22
N PHE A 60 1.63 1.15 -0.69
CA PHE A 60 1.34 2.34 0.13
C PHE A 60 -0.05 2.91 -0.09
N ILE A 61 -0.56 3.62 0.93
CA ILE A 61 -1.82 4.36 0.90
C ILE A 61 -1.48 5.85 0.92
N ILE A 62 -2.29 6.66 0.26
CA ILE A 62 -2.29 8.11 0.43
C ILE A 62 -3.71 8.57 0.66
N ASP A 63 -3.87 9.63 1.45
CA ASP A 63 -5.12 10.38 1.51
C ASP A 63 -5.00 11.58 0.59
N LYS A 64 -5.92 11.69 -0.38
CA LYS A 64 -5.94 12.81 -1.31
C LYS A 64 -7.23 13.60 -1.12
N CYS A 65 -7.12 14.92 -0.97
CA CYS A 65 -8.28 15.78 -1.04
C CYS A 65 -8.73 15.92 -2.51
N PRO A 66 -10.00 15.61 -2.86
CA PRO A 66 -10.49 15.76 -4.23
C PRO A 66 -10.67 17.23 -4.63
N THR A 67 -10.74 18.14 -3.66
CA THR A 67 -10.97 19.59 -3.89
C THR A 67 -9.66 20.34 -4.13
N CYS A 68 -8.79 20.45 -3.12
CA CYS A 68 -7.53 21.18 -3.26
C CYS A 68 -6.36 20.34 -3.83
N ASN A 69 -6.56 19.04 -4.06
CA ASN A 69 -5.52 18.08 -4.48
C ASN A 69 -4.37 17.88 -3.49
N GLY A 70 -4.49 18.37 -2.25
CA GLY A 70 -3.53 18.11 -1.18
C GLY A 70 -3.44 16.62 -0.84
N VAL A 71 -2.24 16.18 -0.46
CA VAL A 71 -1.94 14.79 -0.07
C VAL A 71 -1.50 14.74 1.38
N TRP A 72 -2.04 13.78 2.12
CA TRP A 72 -1.64 13.47 3.49
C TRP A 72 -1.05 12.07 3.54
N LEU A 73 0.09 11.93 4.21
CA LEU A 73 0.83 10.69 4.41
C LEU A 73 0.88 10.37 5.90
N ASP A 74 0.66 9.12 6.26
CA ASP A 74 0.86 8.66 7.63
C ASP A 74 2.32 8.32 7.91
N ALA A 75 2.66 8.19 9.20
CA ALA A 75 3.99 7.82 9.63
C ALA A 75 4.45 6.52 8.95
N GLY A 76 5.65 6.54 8.37
CA GLY A 76 6.24 5.42 7.63
C GLY A 76 5.78 5.26 6.18
N GLU A 77 4.77 6.00 5.70
CA GLU A 77 4.36 5.94 4.30
C GLU A 77 5.34 6.67 3.37
N MET A 78 5.98 7.73 3.86
CA MET A 78 7.05 8.43 3.14
C MET A 78 8.23 7.49 2.82
N ASP A 79 8.68 6.70 3.79
CA ASP A 79 9.80 5.76 3.60
C ASP A 79 9.50 4.72 2.50
N ILE A 80 8.25 4.27 2.41
CA ILE A 80 7.81 3.35 1.35
C ILE A 80 7.88 4.04 -0.01
N ILE A 81 7.39 5.29 -0.10
CA ILE A 81 7.44 6.07 -1.34
C ILE A 81 8.89 6.30 -1.77
N GLU A 82 9.77 6.69 -0.85
CA GLU A 82 11.20 6.84 -1.12
C GLU A 82 11.80 5.55 -1.67
N GLY A 83 11.53 4.40 -1.05
CA GLY A 83 11.99 3.10 -1.54
C GLY A 83 11.50 2.78 -2.96
N VAL A 84 10.23 3.06 -3.26
CA VAL A 84 9.65 2.88 -4.61
C VAL A 84 10.31 3.80 -5.63
N VAL A 85 10.52 5.07 -5.29
CA VAL A 85 11.17 6.06 -6.16
C VAL A 85 12.61 5.67 -6.43
N ILE A 86 13.37 5.29 -5.39
CA ILE A 86 14.76 4.84 -5.52
C ILE A 86 14.85 3.63 -6.45
N ALA A 87 14.00 2.61 -6.25
CA ALA A 87 13.99 1.42 -7.11
C ALA A 87 13.67 1.78 -8.57
N ALA A 88 12.63 2.59 -8.80
CA ALA A 88 12.20 2.98 -10.14
C ALA A 88 13.23 3.85 -10.89
N VAL A 89 13.97 4.71 -10.16
CA VAL A 89 15.05 5.52 -10.74
C VAL A 89 16.29 4.67 -11.02
N ALA A 90 16.67 3.77 -10.11
CA ALA A 90 17.80 2.87 -10.29
C ALA A 90 17.66 1.99 -11.54
N GLU A 91 16.47 1.41 -11.78
CA GLU A 91 16.19 0.59 -12.96
C GLU A 91 16.34 1.38 -14.28
N ARG A 92 16.03 2.68 -14.29
CA ARG A 92 16.21 3.54 -15.47
C ARG A 92 17.67 3.88 -15.75
N SER A 93 18.51 3.92 -14.74
CA SER A 93 19.95 4.17 -14.90
C SER A 93 20.69 2.98 -15.52
N PHE A 94 20.21 1.74 -15.33
CA PHE A 94 20.83 0.55 -15.91
C PHE A 94 20.32 0.20 -17.32
N ALA A 95 19.14 0.69 -17.73
CA ALA A 95 18.60 0.48 -19.08
C ALA A 95 19.18 1.43 -20.15
N ALA A 96 20.12 2.31 -19.77
CA ALA A 96 20.79 3.26 -20.67
C ALA A 96 22.18 2.79 -21.16
N HIS A 97 22.55 1.53 -20.91
CA HIS A 97 23.76 0.87 -21.42
C HIS A 97 23.39 -0.46 -22.11
#